data_AF-A0A7C6M3N9-F1
#
_entry.id   AF-A0A7C6M3N9-F1
#
_cell.length_a   1.000
_cell.length_b   1.000
_cell.length_c   1.000
_cell.angle_alpha   90.00
_cell.angle_beta   90.00
_cell.angle_gamma   90.00
#
_symmetry.space_group_name_H-M   'P 1'
#
loop_
_entity.id
_entity.type
_entity.pdbx_description
1 polymer ?
#
loop_
_entity_poly.entity_id
_entity_poly.type
_entity_poly.pdbx_seq_one_letter_code
_entity_poly.pdbx_strand_id
1 'polypeptide(L)'
;MPSEKIQIKRNSVQETLIIPLYGRKMCSEKFPELYNDVFAKRLCDRLDYDFSELEKKNKSFLYEFGSLEAAMRQLDIMWEIQAYLKNHPKATIVNLGCGLDDTGKACNNGLCHIVNVDFPDVILVRKQ
;
A
#
# COMPACT_ATOMS: atom_id res chain seq x y z
N MET A 1 10.32 -6.65 -23.61
CA MET A 1 11.03 -5.40 -23.30
C MET A 1 11.01 -5.24 -21.79
N PRO A 2 12.12 -4.92 -21.11
CA PRO A 2 12.04 -4.63 -19.68
C PRO A 2 11.11 -3.43 -19.51
N SER A 3 10.03 -3.61 -18.75
CA SER A 3 9.16 -2.49 -18.36
C SER A 3 10.01 -1.44 -17.67
N GLU A 4 9.85 -0.18 -18.06
CA GLU A 4 10.53 0.94 -17.44
C GLU A 4 10.25 0.94 -15.93
N LYS A 5 11.31 0.89 -15.11
CA LYS A 5 11.16 0.87 -13.65
C LYS A 5 10.67 2.23 -13.15
N ILE A 6 9.83 2.20 -12.12
CA ILE A 6 9.20 3.39 -11.55
C ILE A 6 10.19 4.07 -10.60
N GLN A 7 10.48 5.34 -10.86
CA GLN A 7 11.43 6.12 -10.07
C GLN A 7 10.78 6.66 -8.79
N ILE A 8 11.50 6.60 -7.68
CA ILE A 8 11.15 7.26 -6.41
C ILE A 8 12.22 8.29 -6.10
N LYS A 9 11.80 9.53 -5.86
CA LYS A 9 12.73 10.61 -5.53
C LYS A 9 13.32 10.40 -4.13
N ARG A 10 14.61 10.13 -4.04
CA ARG A 10 15.36 10.05 -2.77
C ARG A 10 15.40 11.40 -2.06
N ASN A 11 15.55 11.38 -0.73
CA ASN A 11 15.53 12.53 0.17
C ASN A 11 14.30 13.42 -0.06
N SER A 12 13.15 12.79 -0.30
CA SER A 12 11.87 13.49 -0.51
C SER A 12 10.75 12.86 0.32
N VAL A 13 9.62 13.55 0.38
CA VAL A 13 8.41 13.00 1.00
C VAL A 13 8.01 11.66 0.37
N GLN A 14 8.28 11.43 -0.92
CA GLN A 14 7.99 10.14 -1.57
C GLN A 14 8.79 8.97 -0.97
N GLU A 15 10.02 9.19 -0.53
CA GLU A 15 10.84 8.13 0.06
C GLU A 15 10.23 7.60 1.37
N THR A 16 9.48 8.44 2.08
CA THR A 16 8.75 8.03 3.28
C THR A 16 7.67 6.98 2.99
N LEU A 17 7.22 6.85 1.74
CA LEU A 17 6.22 5.86 1.30
C LEU A 17 6.81 4.44 1.19
N ILE A 18 8.14 4.32 1.10
CA ILE A 18 8.83 3.04 0.88
C ILE A 18 8.69 2.11 2.07
N ILE A 19 8.90 2.62 3.28
CA ILE A 19 8.85 1.82 4.51
C ILE A 19 7.47 1.16 4.69
N PRO A 20 6.33 1.89 4.65
CA PRO A 20 5.02 1.25 4.79
C PRO A 20 4.68 0.33 3.61
N LEU A 21 5.09 0.65 2.38
CA LEU A 21 4.89 -0.23 1.22
C LEU A 21 5.63 -1.56 1.42
N TYR A 22 6.92 -1.50 1.76
CA TYR A 22 7.75 -2.68 1.96
C TYR A 22 7.29 -3.50 3.17
N GLY A 23 6.85 -2.84 4.26
CA GLY A 23 6.27 -3.53 5.41
C GLY A 23 5.05 -4.38 5.04
N ARG A 24 4.15 -3.87 4.18
CA ARG A 24 3.01 -4.65 3.68
C ARG A 24 3.47 -5.82 2.79
N LYS A 25 4.44 -5.61 1.88
CA LYS A 25 5.05 -6.72 1.11
C LYS A 25 5.59 -7.81 2.04
N MET A 26 6.40 -7.43 3.02
CA MET A 26 7.03 -8.35 3.98
C MET A 26 5.99 -9.11 4.80
N CYS A 27 4.97 -8.43 5.33
CA CYS A 27 3.86 -9.07 6.04
C CYS A 27 3.14 -10.08 5.15
N SER A 28 2.90 -9.73 3.88
CA SER A 28 2.24 -10.61 2.91
C SER A 28 3.07 -11.82 2.48
N GLU A 29 4.39 -11.78 2.65
CA GLU A 29 5.29 -12.91 2.39
C GLU A 29 5.47 -13.81 3.62
N LYS A 30 5.58 -13.23 4.82
CA LYS A 30 5.76 -13.97 6.07
C LYS A 30 4.49 -14.59 6.61
N PHE A 31 3.37 -13.89 6.48
CA PHE A 31 2.09 -14.27 7.07
C PHE A 31 0.99 -14.41 5.99
N PRO A 32 1.21 -15.25 4.95
CA PRO A 32 0.33 -15.33 3.79
C PRO A 32 -1.09 -15.81 4.12
N GLU A 33 -1.27 -16.52 5.24
CA GLU A 33 -2.58 -16.96 5.73
C GLU A 33 -3.36 -15.84 6.44
N LEU A 34 -2.67 -14.81 6.95
CA LEU A 34 -3.27 -13.69 7.68
C LEU A 34 -3.49 -12.46 6.79
N TYR A 35 -2.59 -12.21 5.85
CA TYR A 35 -2.59 -10.97 5.07
C TYR A 35 -2.00 -11.16 3.67
N ASN A 36 -2.66 -10.60 2.66
CA ASN A 36 -2.19 -10.65 1.27
C ASN A 36 -2.35 -9.30 0.56
N ASP A 37 -1.23 -8.71 0.13
CA ASP A 37 -1.20 -7.47 -0.66
C ASP A 37 -0.40 -7.69 -1.96
N VAL A 38 -1.12 -8.13 -2.98
CA VAL A 38 -0.58 -8.35 -4.34
C VAL A 38 -0.11 -7.03 -4.96
N PHE A 39 -0.75 -5.91 -4.62
CA PHE A 39 -0.38 -4.60 -5.13
C PHE A 39 0.99 -4.19 -4.59
N ALA A 40 1.21 -4.30 -3.28
CA ALA A 40 2.50 -3.97 -2.66
C ALA A 40 3.64 -4.81 -3.23
N LYS A 41 3.44 -6.13 -3.35
CA LYS A 41 4.42 -7.05 -3.98
C LYS A 41 4.79 -6.58 -5.38
N ARG A 42 3.79 -6.44 -6.26
CA ARG A 42 3.99 -6.02 -7.66
C ARG A 42 4.64 -4.64 -7.78
N LEU A 43 4.26 -3.70 -6.91
CA LEU A 43 4.80 -2.35 -6.96
C LEU A 43 6.27 -2.34 -6.54
N CYS A 44 6.63 -3.02 -5.44
CA CYS A 44 8.03 -3.18 -5.05
C CYS A 44 8.91 -3.75 -6.16
N ASP A 45 8.43 -4.73 -6.92
CA ASP A 45 9.20 -5.37 -7.99
C ASP A 45 9.44 -4.44 -9.20
N ARG A 46 8.59 -3.40 -9.35
CA ARG A 46 8.67 -2.41 -10.44
C ARG A 46 9.39 -1.13 -10.04
N LEU A 47 9.59 -0.87 -8.75
CA LEU A 47 10.29 0.33 -8.29
C LEU A 47 11.79 0.21 -8.59
N ASP A 48 12.39 1.31 -9.04
CA ASP A 48 13.84 1.47 -9.11
C ASP A 48 14.39 1.90 -7.74
N TYR A 49 14.21 1.02 -6.75
CA TYR A 49 14.60 1.26 -5.37
C TYR A 49 15.39 0.07 -4.82
N ASP A 50 16.47 0.36 -4.09
CA ASP A 50 17.27 -0.65 -3.43
C ASP A 50 16.69 -0.97 -2.05
N PHE A 51 16.04 -2.12 -1.94
CA PHE A 51 15.43 -2.60 -0.71
C PHE A 51 16.40 -3.36 0.22
N SER A 52 17.67 -3.53 -0.16
CA SER A 52 18.62 -4.39 0.58
C SER A 52 18.78 -4.00 2.05
N GLU A 53 18.76 -2.71 2.38
CA GLU A 53 18.82 -2.22 3.76
C GLU A 53 17.56 -2.55 4.58
N LEU A 54 16.39 -2.64 3.94
CA LEU A 54 15.15 -3.05 4.59
C LEU A 54 15.08 -4.58 4.71
N GLU A 55 15.58 -5.31 3.71
CA GLU A 55 15.71 -6.77 3.74
C GLU A 55 16.59 -7.25 4.90
N LYS A 56 17.72 -6.58 5.15
CA LYS A 56 18.60 -6.88 6.30
C LYS A 56 17.85 -6.77 7.64
N LYS A 57 16.87 -5.87 7.74
CA LYS A 57 16.06 -5.65 8.94
C LYS A 57 14.88 -6.61 9.06
N ASN A 58 14.57 -7.39 8.02
CA ASN A 58 13.40 -8.26 7.98
C ASN A 58 13.33 -9.24 9.18
N LYS A 59 14.48 -9.68 9.73
CA LYS A 59 14.52 -10.57 10.91
C LYS A 59 14.48 -9.85 12.26
N SER A 60 14.42 -8.52 12.29
CA SER A 60 14.32 -7.75 13.52
C SER A 60 12.89 -7.78 14.06
N PHE A 61 12.73 -8.09 15.34
CA PHE A 61 11.43 -8.07 16.03
C PHE A 61 10.70 -6.74 15.83
N LEU A 62 11.39 -5.61 16.00
CA LEU A 62 10.76 -4.29 15.88
C LEU A 62 10.28 -4.03 14.45
N TYR A 63 11.01 -4.50 13.45
CA TYR A 63 10.67 -4.28 12.05
C TYR A 63 9.52 -5.21 11.59
N GLU A 64 9.50 -6.45 12.08
CA GLU A 64 8.37 -7.36 11.91
C GLU A 64 7.10 -6.81 12.56
N PHE A 65 7.20 -6.34 13.81
CA PHE A 65 6.09 -5.72 14.52
C PHE A 65 5.53 -4.50 13.78
N GLY A 66 6.40 -3.56 13.35
CA GLY A 66 5.95 -2.40 12.57
C GLY A 66 5.34 -2.76 11.21
N SER A 67 5.78 -3.86 10.59
CA SER A 67 5.21 -4.38 9.34
C SER A 67 3.82 -4.97 9.56
N LEU A 68 3.62 -5.70 10.66
CA LEU A 68 2.31 -6.17 11.10
C LEU A 68 1.36 -5.00 11.39
N GLU A 69 1.81 -3.97 12.10
CA GLU A 69 1.00 -2.77 12.35
C GLU A 69 0.56 -2.08 11.04
N ALA A 70 1.45 -2.02 10.04
CA ALA A 70 1.12 -1.46 8.73
C ALA A 70 0.05 -2.28 8.00
N ALA A 71 0.12 -3.61 8.08
CA ALA A 71 -0.88 -4.51 7.51
C ALA A 71 -2.21 -4.45 8.25
N MET A 72 -2.20 -4.46 9.59
CA MET A 72 -3.41 -4.38 10.42
C MET A 72 -4.15 -3.06 10.19
N ARG A 73 -3.43 -1.94 10.13
CA ARG A 73 -4.03 -0.64 9.77
C ARG A 73 -4.79 -0.70 8.44
N GLN A 74 -4.24 -1.41 7.45
CA GLN A 74 -4.92 -1.57 6.16
C GLN A 74 -6.21 -2.38 6.32
N LEU A 75 -6.16 -3.51 7.03
CA LEU A 75 -7.32 -4.36 7.27
C LEU A 75 -8.42 -3.64 8.09
N ASP A 76 -8.04 -2.85 9.09
CA ASP A 76 -8.97 -2.07 9.89
C ASP A 76 -9.72 -1.05 9.03
N ILE A 77 -8.99 -0.30 8.19
CA ILE A 77 -9.59 0.65 7.25
C ILE A 77 -10.48 -0.07 6.24
N MET A 78 -10.04 -1.24 5.72
CA MET A 78 -10.85 -2.05 4.81
C MET A 78 -12.16 -2.48 5.45
N TRP A 79 -12.11 -2.92 6.71
CA TRP A 79 -13.28 -3.34 7.47
C TRP A 79 -14.27 -2.19 7.64
N GLU A 80 -13.80 -1.00 8.03
CA GLU A 80 -14.63 0.20 8.18
C GLU A 80 -15.31 0.60 6.86
N ILE A 81 -14.56 0.63 5.76
CA ILE A 81 -15.09 0.94 4.43
C ILE A 81 -16.18 -0.07 4.05
N GLN A 82 -15.89 -1.36 4.17
CA GLN A 82 -16.84 -2.41 3.82
C GLN A 82 -18.09 -2.38 4.70
N ALA A 83 -17.93 -2.13 6.00
CA ALA A 83 -19.04 -1.98 6.93
C ALA A 83 -19.94 -0.78 6.54
N TYR A 84 -19.34 0.36 6.23
CA TYR A 84 -20.07 1.56 5.80
C TYR A 84 -20.81 1.35 4.47
N LEU A 85 -20.16 0.71 3.50
CA LEU A 85 -20.74 0.42 2.18
C LEU A 85 -21.95 -0.53 2.22
N LYS A 86 -22.14 -1.32 3.28
CA LYS A 86 -23.35 -2.16 3.44
C LYS A 86 -24.62 -1.31 3.48
N ASN A 87 -24.57 -0.18 4.17
CA ASN A 87 -25.73 0.73 4.31
C ASN A 87 -25.70 1.89 3.31
N HIS A 88 -24.53 2.18 2.72
CA HIS A 88 -24.33 3.27 1.76
C HIS A 88 -23.60 2.78 0.50
N PRO A 89 -24.22 1.90 -0.31
CA PRO A 89 -23.53 1.18 -1.39
C PRO A 89 -22.97 2.09 -2.49
N LYS A 90 -23.51 3.30 -2.65
CA LYS A 90 -23.09 4.31 -3.66
C LYS A 90 -22.26 5.45 -3.06
N ALA A 91 -21.77 5.31 -1.83
CA ALA A 91 -20.98 6.34 -1.19
C ALA A 91 -19.71 6.66 -2.00
N THR A 92 -19.21 7.88 -1.83
CA THR A 92 -17.86 8.24 -2.28
C THR A 92 -16.89 8.04 -1.14
N ILE A 93 -15.87 7.21 -1.37
CA ILE A 93 -14.75 6.98 -0.47
C ILE A 93 -13.63 7.91 -0.89
N VAL A 94 -13.21 8.80 0.01
CA VAL A 94 -12.10 9.73 -0.21
C VAL A 94 -10.91 9.30 0.63
N ASN A 95 -9.83 8.86 -0.02
CA ASN A 95 -8.57 8.49 0.63
C ASN A 95 -7.59 9.66 0.53
N LEU A 96 -7.34 10.33 1.66
CA LEU A 96 -6.47 11.49 1.77
C LEU A 96 -5.05 11.06 2.15
N GLY A 97 -4.03 11.56 1.43
CA GLY A 97 -2.66 11.08 1.60
C GLY A 97 -2.56 9.60 1.24
N CYS A 98 -3.21 9.21 0.13
CA CYS A 98 -3.40 7.81 -0.24
C CYS A 98 -2.10 7.02 -0.46
N GLY A 99 -0.97 7.71 -0.61
CA GLY A 99 0.35 7.11 -0.72
C GLY A 99 0.39 6.04 -1.80
N LEU A 100 0.95 4.87 -1.46
CA LEU A 100 1.03 3.69 -2.33
C LEU A 100 0.13 2.55 -1.83
N ASP A 101 -1.01 2.89 -1.24
CA ASP A 101 -2.00 1.94 -0.73
C ASP A 101 -3.15 1.70 -1.73
N ASP A 102 -3.63 0.46 -1.89
CA ASP A 102 -4.75 0.10 -2.79
C ASP A 102 -6.05 -0.29 -2.04
N THR A 103 -6.18 0.12 -0.76
CA THR A 103 -7.29 -0.24 0.14
C THR A 103 -8.65 0.06 -0.47
N GLY A 104 -8.83 1.30 -0.95
CA GLY A 104 -10.12 1.71 -1.52
C GLY A 104 -10.56 0.81 -2.68
N LYS A 105 -9.60 0.39 -3.53
CA LYS A 105 -9.88 -0.50 -4.66
C LYS A 105 -10.17 -1.93 -4.18
N ALA A 106 -9.47 -2.42 -3.15
CA ALA A 106 -9.74 -3.72 -2.54
C ALA A 106 -11.14 -3.79 -1.91
N CYS A 107 -11.70 -2.66 -1.50
CA CYS A 107 -13.06 -2.55 -0.94
C CYS A 107 -14.14 -2.18 -1.97
N ASN A 108 -13.79 -2.06 -3.25
CA ASN A 108 -14.75 -1.63 -4.28
C ASN A 108 -15.89 -2.65 -4.42
N ASN A 109 -17.13 -2.20 -4.21
CA ASN A 109 -18.34 -3.01 -4.37
C ASN A 109 -18.97 -2.90 -5.78
N GLY A 110 -18.31 -2.20 -6.72
CA GLY A 110 -18.79 -1.93 -8.07
C GLY A 110 -19.79 -0.78 -8.20
N LEU A 111 -20.24 -0.20 -7.08
CA LEU A 111 -21.24 0.87 -7.02
C LEU A 111 -20.70 2.15 -6.38
N CYS A 112 -19.73 2.03 -5.48
CA CYS A 112 -19.11 3.15 -4.80
C CYS A 112 -18.18 3.93 -5.75
N HIS A 113 -17.93 5.20 -5.43
CA HIS A 113 -16.93 6.00 -6.09
C HIS A 113 -15.68 6.11 -5.21
N ILE A 114 -14.49 6.01 -5.79
CA ILE A 114 -13.23 6.06 -5.03
C ILE A 114 -12.42 7.25 -5.54
N VAL A 115 -12.05 8.14 -4.62
CA VAL A 115 -11.22 9.32 -4.88
C VAL A 115 -9.95 9.20 -4.05
N ASN A 116 -8.80 9.16 -4.72
CA ASN A 116 -7.48 9.17 -4.10
C ASN A 116 -6.89 10.57 -4.21
N VAL A 117 -6.49 11.16 -3.09
CA VAL A 117 -5.92 12.52 -3.03
C VAL A 117 -4.51 12.44 -2.47
N ASP A 118 -3.54 12.91 -3.24
CA ASP A 118 -2.14 13.02 -2.85
C ASP A 118 -1.41 13.98 -3.79
N PHE A 119 -0.11 14.18 -3.57
CA PHE A 119 0.73 14.93 -4.47
C PHE A 119 0.77 14.31 -5.88
N PRO A 120 0.90 15.11 -6.95
CA PRO A 120 0.82 14.63 -8.33
C PRO A 120 1.82 13.50 -8.64
N ASP A 121 3.01 13.58 -8.09
CA ASP A 121 4.09 12.60 -8.26
C ASP A 121 3.75 11.25 -7.60
N VAL A 122 3.10 11.25 -6.43
CA VAL A 122 2.56 10.04 -5.79
C VAL A 122 1.44 9.43 -6.64
N ILE A 123 0.50 10.25 -7.13
CA ILE A 123 -0.59 9.79 -8.00
C ILE A 123 -0.07 9.16 -9.30
N LEU A 124 1.02 9.70 -9.87
CA LEU A 124 1.65 9.14 -11.07
C LEU A 124 2.23 7.73 -10.82
N VAL A 125 2.86 7.50 -9.67
CA VAL A 125 3.37 6.17 -9.27
C VAL A 125 2.23 5.16 -9.14
N ARG A 126 1.09 5.57 -8.58
CA ARG A 126 -0.09 4.70 -8.40
C ARG A 126 -0.73 4.22 -9.71
N LYS A 127 -0.57 4.97 -10.81
CA LYS A 127 -1.17 4.66 -12.11
C LYS A 127 -0.40 3.63 -12.94
N GLN A 128 0.74 3.16 -12.43
CA GLN A 128 1.66 2.28 -13.14
C GLN A 128 1.18 0.84 -13.22
#